data_AF-A0A7Y5W110-F1
#
_entry.id   AF-A0A7Y5W110-F1
#
_cell.length_a   1.000
_cell.length_b   1.000
_cell.length_c   1.000
_cell.angle_alpha   90.00
_cell.angle_beta   90.00
_cell.angle_gamma   90.00
#
_symmetry.space_group_name_H-M   'P 1'
#
loop_
_entity.id
_entity.type
_entity.pdbx_description
1 polymer ?
#
loop_
_entity_poly.entity_id
_entity_poly.type
_entity_poly.pdbx_seq_one_letter_code
_entity_poly.pdbx_strand_id
1 'polypeptide(L)'
;MLSVARLTGNGSEVVELATWRGAPFETVLREVTALARRWRLDRLTVDATGLGAPLARSLESALGPRVEPFVFTAQSKSALGFSLLAAVETGRFTLFADDGSAEAASCRAELRACRASYRGGRLWWWGEGQNDDYVASLALCQHAAETAGSPRLAVGRPRD
;
A
#
# COMPACT_ATOMS: atom_id res chain seq x y z
N MET A 1 5.48 5.07 6.00
CA MET A 1 4.01 4.94 6.18
C MET A 1 3.60 3.52 5.85
N LEU A 2 2.50 3.01 6.43
CA LEU A 2 1.86 1.75 6.07
C LEU A 2 0.38 1.98 5.76
N SER A 3 -0.10 1.37 4.68
CA SER A 3 -1.53 1.27 4.35
C SER A 3 -1.94 -0.19 4.45
N VAL A 4 -3.05 -0.49 5.12
CA VAL A 4 -3.65 -1.82 5.15
C VAL A 4 -4.95 -1.79 4.37
N ALA A 5 -5.12 -2.72 3.44
CA ALA A 5 -6.36 -2.91 2.73
C ALA A 5 -6.96 -4.28 3.02
N ARG A 6 -8.29 -4.31 3.10
CA ARG A 6 -9.09 -5.53 3.10
C ARG A 6 -9.47 -5.85 1.65
N LEU A 7 -9.25 -7.10 1.24
CA LEU A 7 -9.74 -7.59 -0.05
C LEU A 7 -11.26 -7.71 -0.03
N THR A 8 -11.90 -7.25 -1.09
CA THR A 8 -13.35 -7.36 -1.33
C THR A 8 -13.59 -8.32 -2.52
N GLY A 9 -14.86 -8.58 -2.85
CA GLY A 9 -15.20 -9.56 -3.91
C GLY A 9 -14.60 -9.23 -5.28
N ASN A 10 -14.37 -7.95 -5.58
CA ASN A 10 -13.86 -7.47 -6.88
C ASN A 10 -12.75 -6.42 -6.76
N GLY A 11 -12.20 -6.17 -5.56
CA GLY A 11 -11.24 -5.11 -5.34
C GLY A 11 -10.65 -5.12 -3.93
N SER A 12 -10.31 -3.93 -3.44
CA SER A 12 -9.84 -3.74 -2.07
C SER A 12 -10.27 -2.37 -1.51
N GLU A 13 -10.31 -2.31 -0.18
CA GLU A 13 -10.68 -1.13 0.59
C GLU A 13 -9.58 -0.89 1.63
N VAL A 14 -9.01 0.31 1.66
CA VAL A 14 -8.06 0.71 2.71
C VAL A 14 -8.82 0.88 4.02
N VAL A 15 -8.38 0.18 5.07
CA VAL A 15 -9.04 0.13 6.38
C VAL A 15 -8.20 0.69 7.52
N GLU A 16 -6.90 0.93 7.29
CA GLU A 16 -5.99 1.47 8.30
C GLU A 16 -4.84 2.19 7.61
N LEU A 17 -4.44 3.33 8.18
CA LEU A 17 -3.22 4.05 7.84
C LEU A 17 -2.38 4.25 9.09
N ALA A 18 -1.09 3.96 9.00
CA ALA A 18 -0.15 4.22 10.07
C ALA A 18 1.05 5.03 9.56
N THR A 19 1.46 6.04 10.32
CA THR A 19 2.63 6.86 10.00
C THR A 19 3.62 6.89 11.15
N TRP A 20 4.90 6.90 10.81
CA TRP A 20 6.00 7.03 11.76
C TRP A 20 6.91 8.14 11.26
N ARG A 21 6.93 9.27 11.98
CA ARG A 21 7.78 10.42 11.67
C ARG A 21 8.95 10.47 12.66
N GLY A 22 10.18 10.40 12.16
CA GLY A 22 11.38 10.44 12.99
C GLY A 22 11.51 9.28 14.00
N ALA A 23 10.75 8.19 13.80
CA ALA A 23 10.77 7.07 14.72
C ALA A 23 12.04 6.21 14.53
N PRO A 24 12.60 5.64 15.61
CA PRO A 24 13.72 4.71 15.51
C PRO A 24 13.37 3.48 14.68
N PHE A 25 14.37 2.89 14.02
CA PHE A 25 14.23 1.72 13.17
C PHE A 25 13.52 0.56 13.88
N GLU A 26 13.92 0.26 15.11
CA GLU A 26 13.38 -0.83 15.93
C GLU A 26 11.91 -0.59 16.28
N THR A 27 11.52 0.68 16.44
CA THR A 27 10.12 1.06 16.69
C THR A 27 9.28 0.78 15.45
N VAL A 28 9.72 1.23 14.27
CA VAL A 28 9.01 0.96 13.01
C VAL A 28 8.90 -0.54 12.76
N LEU A 29 9.99 -1.29 12.92
CA LEU A 29 10.00 -2.74 12.73
C LEU A 29 9.00 -3.45 13.67
N ARG A 30 9.00 -3.09 14.96
CA ARG A 30 8.08 -3.65 15.95
C ARG A 30 6.62 -3.33 15.62
N GLU A 31 6.33 -2.07 15.33
CA GLU A 31 4.97 -1.57 15.05
C GLU A 31 4.40 -2.20 13.78
N VAL A 32 5.17 -2.21 12.67
CA VAL A 32 4.75 -2.84 11.42
C VAL A 32 4.52 -4.35 11.61
N THR A 33 5.40 -5.03 12.36
CA THR A 33 5.21 -6.46 12.67
C THR A 33 3.96 -6.70 13.49
N ALA A 34 3.67 -5.84 14.47
CA ALA A 34 2.47 -5.93 15.29
C ALA A 34 1.19 -5.70 14.47
N LEU A 35 1.18 -4.68 13.61
CA LEU A 35 0.08 -4.41 12.68
C LEU A 35 -0.12 -5.57 11.72
N ALA A 36 0.96 -6.10 11.14
CA ALA A 36 0.89 -7.23 10.22
C ALA A 36 0.25 -8.48 10.86
N ARG A 37 0.56 -8.73 12.13
CA ARG A 37 -0.02 -9.84 12.91
C ARG A 37 -1.47 -9.56 13.31
N ARG A 38 -1.76 -8.35 13.79
CA ARG A 38 -3.12 -7.92 14.21
C ARG A 38 -4.11 -8.04 13.06
N TRP A 39 -3.74 -7.54 11.89
CA TRP A 39 -4.57 -7.58 10.68
C TRP A 39 -4.47 -8.90 9.91
N ARG A 40 -3.60 -9.82 10.34
CA ARG A 40 -3.34 -11.11 9.67
C ARG A 40 -3.03 -10.95 8.18
N LEU A 41 -2.13 -10.01 7.83
CA LEU A 41 -1.83 -9.70 6.44
C LEU A 41 -1.39 -10.93 5.64
N ASP A 42 -2.01 -11.13 4.48
CA ASP A 42 -1.63 -12.17 3.52
C ASP A 42 -0.41 -11.76 2.67
N ARG A 43 -0.30 -10.45 2.39
CA ARG A 43 0.82 -9.82 1.67
C ARG A 43 1.20 -8.50 2.33
N LEU A 44 2.49 -8.20 2.30
CA LEU A 44 3.07 -6.93 2.73
C LEU A 44 4.16 -6.53 1.74
N THR A 45 3.85 -5.59 0.85
CA THR A 45 4.85 -5.02 -0.05
C THR A 45 5.57 -3.87 0.66
N VAL A 46 6.90 -3.91 0.69
CA VAL A 46 7.75 -2.95 1.42
C VAL A 46 8.68 -2.25 0.46
N ASP A 47 8.75 -0.92 0.52
CA ASP A 47 9.77 -0.18 -0.22
C ASP A 47 11.17 -0.58 0.27
N ALA A 48 11.92 -1.21 -0.62
CA ALA A 48 13.30 -1.66 -0.44
C ALA A 48 14.30 -0.74 -1.15
N THR A 49 13.89 0.48 -1.51
CA THR A 49 14.75 1.46 -2.19
C THR A 49 15.68 2.13 -1.19
N GLY A 50 16.98 2.13 -1.48
CA GLY A 50 18.00 2.78 -0.65
C GLY A 50 17.96 2.34 0.82
N LEU A 51 17.56 3.26 1.71
CA LEU A 51 17.49 3.05 3.16
C LEU A 51 16.35 2.11 3.61
N GLY A 52 15.41 1.78 2.73
CA GLY A 52 14.32 0.83 3.03
C GLY A 52 14.74 -0.64 3.01
N ALA A 53 15.85 -0.98 2.32
CA ALA A 53 16.29 -2.36 2.15
C ALA A 53 16.56 -3.12 3.48
N PRO A 54 17.20 -2.53 4.50
CA PRO A 54 17.34 -3.18 5.81
C PRO A 54 16.00 -3.47 6.47
N LEU A 55 15.03 -2.55 6.38
CA LEU A 55 13.70 -2.74 6.97
C LEU A 55 12.97 -3.90 6.28
N ALA A 56 13.00 -3.96 4.94
CA ALA A 56 12.40 -5.05 4.17
C ALA A 56 12.97 -6.41 4.60
N ARG A 57 14.30 -6.55 4.70
CA ARG A 57 14.96 -7.80 5.14
C ARG A 57 14.59 -8.19 6.56
N SER A 58 14.56 -7.23 7.49
CA SER A 58 14.17 -7.50 8.87
C SER A 58 12.70 -7.94 8.96
N LEU A 59 11.81 -7.34 8.17
CA LEU A 59 10.42 -7.76 8.08
C LEU A 59 10.26 -9.15 7.44
N GLU A 60 11.01 -9.46 6.38
CA GLU A 60 11.05 -10.80 5.79
C GLU A 60 11.47 -11.85 6.84
N SER A 61 12.49 -11.56 7.64
CA SER A 61 12.91 -12.45 8.73
C SER A 61 11.81 -12.65 9.79
N ALA A 62 11.05 -11.60 10.11
CA ALA A 62 10.03 -11.62 11.16
C ALA A 62 8.65 -12.16 10.73
N LEU A 63 8.31 -12.03 9.45
CA LEU A 63 6.98 -12.30 8.89
C LEU A 63 6.97 -13.37 7.78
N GLY A 64 8.15 -13.72 7.26
CA GLY A 64 8.36 -14.77 6.28
C GLY A 64 7.84 -14.40 4.88
N PRO A 65 7.30 -15.37 4.11
CA PRO A 65 7.03 -15.23 2.68
C PRO A 65 5.87 -14.30 2.32
N ARG A 66 5.22 -13.68 3.32
CA ARG A 66 4.19 -12.65 3.08
C ARG A 66 4.81 -11.31 2.69
N VAL A 67 6.09 -11.09 2.99
CA VAL A 67 6.79 -9.84 2.70
C VAL A 67 7.34 -9.88 1.29
N GLU A 68 7.09 -8.82 0.54
CA GLU A 68 7.61 -8.62 -0.82
C GLU A 68 8.40 -7.31 -0.84
N PRO A 69 9.74 -7.36 -0.92
CA PRO A 69 10.54 -6.18 -1.17
C PRO A 69 10.25 -5.62 -2.56
N PHE A 70 10.00 -4.32 -2.64
CA PHE A 70 9.75 -3.61 -3.88
C PHE A 70 10.77 -2.50 -4.08
N VAL A 71 11.41 -2.45 -5.25
CA VAL A 71 12.42 -1.44 -5.57
C VAL A 71 11.83 -0.42 -6.55
N PHE A 72 11.77 0.85 -6.13
CA PHE A 72 11.34 1.93 -7.00
C PHE A 72 12.42 2.31 -8.00
N THR A 73 12.20 1.88 -9.24
CA THR A 73 12.75 2.46 -10.46
C THR A 73 11.72 3.36 -11.14
N ALA A 74 12.13 4.23 -12.05
CA ALA A 74 11.20 5.06 -12.84
C ALA A 74 10.13 4.22 -13.57
N GLN A 75 10.50 3.04 -14.07
CA GLN A 75 9.57 2.12 -14.73
C GLN A 75 8.58 1.52 -13.73
N SER A 76 9.06 0.96 -12.62
CA SER A 76 8.20 0.33 -11.60
C SER A 76 7.28 1.36 -10.91
N LYS A 77 7.77 2.58 -10.67
CA LYS A 77 6.96 3.70 -10.16
C LYS A 77 5.83 3.97 -11.15
N SER A 78 6.16 4.23 -12.43
CA SER A 78 5.13 4.44 -13.45
C SER A 78 4.10 3.31 -13.52
N ALA A 79 4.51 2.05 -13.43
CA ALA A 79 3.60 0.90 -13.47
C ALA A 79 2.65 0.88 -12.26
N LEU A 80 3.17 1.13 -11.06
CA LEU A 80 2.37 1.24 -9.84
C LEU A 80 1.28 2.31 -9.94
N GLY A 81 1.61 3.49 -10.48
CA GLY A 81 0.63 4.56 -10.61
C GLY A 81 -0.44 4.26 -11.65
N PHE A 82 -0.08 3.62 -12.76
CA PHE A 82 -1.07 3.18 -13.74
C PHE A 82 -1.99 2.11 -13.14
N SER A 83 -1.45 1.14 -12.39
CA SER A 83 -2.26 0.14 -11.68
C SER A 83 -3.22 0.81 -10.68
N LEU A 84 -2.72 1.72 -9.86
CA LEU A 84 -3.54 2.45 -8.90
C LEU A 84 -4.65 3.28 -9.57
N LEU A 85 -4.33 4.07 -10.60
CA LEU A 85 -5.32 4.84 -11.35
C LEU A 85 -6.39 3.92 -11.96
N ALA A 86 -5.98 2.84 -12.61
CA ALA A 86 -6.91 1.89 -13.19
C ALA A 86 -7.82 1.25 -12.13
N ALA A 87 -7.29 0.93 -10.94
CA ALA A 87 -8.07 0.36 -9.85
C ALA A 87 -9.06 1.37 -9.26
N VAL A 88 -8.66 2.63 -9.06
CA VAL A 88 -9.52 3.70 -8.55
C VAL A 88 -10.63 4.03 -9.54
N GLU A 89 -10.31 4.27 -10.81
CA GLU A 89 -11.29 4.62 -11.86
C GLU A 89 -12.33 3.52 -12.08
N THR A 90 -11.98 2.27 -11.80
CA THR A 90 -12.90 1.13 -11.91
C THR A 90 -13.59 0.75 -10.60
N GLY A 91 -13.37 1.52 -9.52
CA GLY A 91 -13.93 1.25 -8.20
C GLY A 91 -13.37 0.00 -7.50
N ARG A 92 -12.25 -0.55 -7.99
CA ARG A 92 -11.57 -1.73 -7.44
C ARG A 92 -10.55 -1.40 -6.35
N PHE A 93 -10.27 -0.12 -6.13
CA PHE A 93 -9.50 0.35 -4.98
C PHE A 93 -10.21 1.54 -4.35
N THR A 94 -10.58 1.40 -3.09
CA THR A 94 -11.36 2.40 -2.35
C THR A 94 -10.65 2.80 -1.06
N LEU A 95 -10.84 4.04 -0.63
CA LEU A 95 -10.34 4.52 0.65
C LEU A 95 -11.41 4.36 1.73
N PHE A 96 -10.97 4.26 2.98
CA PHE A 96 -11.83 4.37 4.16
C PHE A 96 -12.70 5.64 4.10
N ALA A 97 -13.91 5.51 4.62
CA ALA A 97 -14.79 6.64 4.90
C ALA A 97 -14.10 7.65 5.80
N ASP A 98 -14.53 8.92 5.75
CA ASP A 98 -13.94 9.94 6.61
C ASP A 98 -14.28 9.71 8.07
N ASP A 99 -13.26 9.28 8.83
CA ASP A 99 -13.34 8.98 10.25
C ASP A 99 -12.86 10.15 11.12
N GLY A 100 -12.44 11.26 10.49
CA GLY A 100 -11.93 12.45 11.17
C GLY A 100 -10.53 12.31 11.74
N SER A 101 -9.81 11.21 11.46
CA SER A 101 -8.42 11.05 11.92
C SER A 101 -7.46 12.01 11.22
N ALA A 102 -6.33 12.32 11.87
CA ALA A 102 -5.31 13.20 11.31
C ALA A 102 -4.62 12.55 10.10
N GLU A 103 -4.45 11.24 10.15
CA GLU A 103 -3.90 10.40 9.08
C GLU A 103 -4.83 10.42 7.86
N ALA A 104 -6.12 10.25 8.07
CA ALA A 104 -7.15 10.37 7.05
C ALA A 104 -7.13 11.73 6.35
N ALA A 105 -7.11 12.80 7.13
CA ALA A 105 -7.06 14.17 6.62
C ALA A 105 -5.77 14.43 5.84
N SER A 106 -4.62 13.98 6.37
CA SER A 106 -3.30 14.12 5.71
C SER A 106 -3.24 13.36 4.40
N CYS A 107 -3.73 12.11 4.38
CA CYS A 107 -3.81 11.28 3.18
C CYS A 107 -4.62 11.97 2.08
N ARG A 108 -5.83 12.45 2.41
CA ARG A 108 -6.69 13.14 1.45
C ARG A 108 -6.09 14.46 0.98
N ALA A 109 -5.42 15.21 1.85
CA ALA A 109 -4.72 16.44 1.47
C ALA A 109 -3.58 16.16 0.48
N GLU A 110 -2.77 15.14 0.74
CA GLU A 110 -1.68 14.73 -0.16
C GLU A 110 -2.23 14.25 -1.51
N LEU A 111 -3.28 13.43 -1.53
CA LEU A 111 -3.91 12.96 -2.76
C LEU A 111 -4.44 14.10 -3.63
N ARG A 112 -5.03 15.15 -3.03
CA ARG A 112 -5.48 16.35 -3.76
C ARG A 112 -4.33 17.22 -4.26
N ALA A 113 -3.22 17.25 -3.53
CA ALA A 113 -2.02 17.98 -3.91
C ALA A 113 -1.13 17.22 -4.90
N CYS A 114 -1.34 15.91 -5.05
CA CYS A 114 -0.60 15.07 -5.98
C CYS A 114 -0.79 15.58 -7.42
N ARG A 115 0.30 15.58 -8.17
CA ARG A 115 0.34 15.94 -9.59
C ARG A 115 0.89 14.78 -10.37
N ALA A 116 0.44 14.68 -11.61
CA ALA A 116 0.86 13.64 -12.54
C ALA A 116 1.22 14.23 -13.90
N SER A 117 2.20 13.62 -14.57
CA SER A 117 2.55 13.90 -15.97
C SER A 117 2.68 12.61 -16.75
N TYR A 118 2.15 12.61 -17.96
CA TYR A 118 2.19 11.50 -18.90
C TYR A 118 3.12 11.86 -20.05
N ARG A 119 4.35 11.35 -20.03
CA ARG A 119 5.37 11.66 -21.05
C ARG A 119 6.13 10.41 -21.43
N GLY A 120 6.27 10.17 -22.74
CA GLY A 120 7.00 9.02 -23.27
C GLY A 120 6.41 7.66 -22.84
N GLY A 121 5.08 7.57 -22.75
CA GLY A 121 4.39 6.35 -22.30
C GLY A 121 4.56 6.04 -20.81
N ARG A 122 5.13 6.96 -20.02
CA ARG A 122 5.33 6.82 -18.58
C ARG A 122 4.50 7.83 -17.81
N LEU A 123 4.00 7.37 -16.67
CA LEU A 123 3.39 8.17 -15.63
C LEU A 123 4.45 8.57 -14.62
N TRP A 124 4.53 9.86 -14.35
CA TRP A 124 5.32 10.45 -13.29
C TRP A 124 4.36 11.11 -12.31
N TRP A 125 4.52 10.89 -11.01
CA TRP A 125 3.78 11.62 -9.98
C TRP A 125 4.72 12.23 -8.94
N TRP A 126 4.25 13.31 -8.32
CA TRP A 126 4.93 14.02 -7.25
C TRP A 126 3.91 14.80 -6.40
N GLY A 127 4.24 15.07 -5.15
CA GLY A 127 3.51 16.01 -4.30
C GLY A 127 3.90 17.45 -4.63
N GLU A 128 2.93 18.34 -4.84
CA GLU A 128 3.21 19.77 -5.02
C GLU A 128 3.51 20.43 -3.66
N GLY A 129 4.80 20.57 -3.32
CA GLY A 129 5.24 21.16 -2.05
C GLY A 129 5.03 20.28 -0.80
N GLN A 130 4.59 19.03 -0.99
CA GLN A 130 4.40 18.00 0.03
C GLN A 130 5.10 16.71 -0.39
N ASN A 131 5.22 15.75 0.53
CA ASN A 131 5.70 14.41 0.22
C ASN A 131 4.69 13.65 -0.68
N ASP A 132 5.13 12.56 -1.30
CA ASP A 132 4.28 11.60 -2.02
C ASP A 132 4.19 10.25 -1.28
N ASP A 133 4.41 10.27 0.04
CA ASP A 133 4.51 9.07 0.88
C ASP A 133 3.18 8.32 0.99
N TYR A 134 2.04 9.04 1.09
CA TYR A 134 0.70 8.44 1.08
C TYR A 134 0.38 7.87 -0.30
N VAL A 135 0.68 8.61 -1.36
CA VAL A 135 0.46 8.14 -2.75
C VAL A 135 1.27 6.86 -3.01
N ALA A 136 2.56 6.85 -2.65
CA ALA A 136 3.42 5.69 -2.82
C ALA A 136 2.96 4.51 -1.96
N SER A 137 2.57 4.76 -0.70
CA SER A 137 2.06 3.71 0.19
C SER A 137 0.78 3.07 -0.33
N LEU A 138 -0.15 3.85 -0.87
CA LEU A 138 -1.39 3.35 -1.46
C LEU A 138 -1.12 2.54 -2.74
N ALA A 139 -0.19 2.99 -3.58
CA ALA A 139 0.20 2.28 -4.79
C ALA A 139 0.83 0.91 -4.46
N LEU A 140 1.72 0.84 -3.46
CA LEU A 140 2.25 -0.43 -2.96
C LEU A 140 1.16 -1.32 -2.35
N CYS A 141 0.17 -0.73 -1.66
CA CYS A 141 -0.95 -1.46 -1.08
C CYS A 141 -1.82 -2.10 -2.17
N GLN A 142 -2.12 -1.37 -3.25
CA GLN A 142 -2.82 -1.91 -4.41
C GLN A 142 -2.02 -3.05 -5.07
N HIS A 143 -0.71 -2.88 -5.24
CA HIS A 143 0.15 -3.95 -5.75
C HIS A 143 0.11 -5.20 -4.86
N ALA A 144 0.20 -5.03 -3.53
CA ALA A 144 0.08 -6.13 -2.59
C ALA A 144 -1.28 -6.84 -2.68
N ALA A 145 -2.36 -6.09 -2.90
CA ALA A 145 -3.69 -6.63 -3.10
C ALA A 145 -3.78 -7.45 -4.40
N GLU A 146 -3.19 -6.98 -5.49
CA GLU A 146 -3.12 -7.71 -6.77
C GLU A 146 -2.30 -9.00 -6.65
N THR A 147 -1.20 -8.98 -5.90
CA THR A 147 -0.34 -10.17 -5.71
C THR A 147 -0.84 -11.15 -4.64
N ALA A 148 -1.77 -10.73 -3.79
CA ALA A 148 -2.46 -11.61 -2.83
C ALA A 148 -3.47 -12.55 -3.52
N GLY A 149 -4.06 -12.10 -4.64
CA GLY A 149 -5.10 -12.81 -5.38
C GLY A 149 -6.49 -12.65 -4.75
N SER A 150 -7.50 -13.33 -5.31
CA SER A 150 -8.89 -13.21 -4.83
C SER A 150 -9.07 -13.82 -3.43
N PRO A 151 -9.99 -13.28 -2.60
CA PRO A 151 -10.37 -13.89 -1.34
C PRO A 151 -10.74 -15.36 -1.55
N ARG A 152 -10.09 -16.27 -0.82
CA ARG A 152 -10.44 -17.71 -0.85
C ARG A 152 -11.74 -17.93 -0.08
N LEU A 153 -12.87 -17.56 -0.69
CA LEU A 153 -14.19 -17.89 -0.16
C LEU A 153 -14.53 -19.32 -0.58
N ALA A 154 -14.51 -20.24 0.38
CA ALA A 154 -15.01 -21.59 0.15
C ALA A 154 -16.54 -21.52 -0.05
N VAL A 155 -16.99 -21.56 -1.29
CA VAL A 155 -18.40 -21.82 -1.61
C VAL A 155 -18.63 -23.33 -1.45
N GLY A 156 -19.16 -23.73 -0.29
CA GLY A 156 -19.60 -25.10 -0.07
C GLY A 156 -20.58 -25.49 -1.18
N ARG A 157 -20.32 -26.61 -1.85
CA ARG A 157 -21.23 -27.17 -2.86
C ARG A 157 -22.53 -27.55 -2.14
N PRO A 158 -23.72 -27.05 -2.54
CA PRO A 158 -24.97 -27.61 -2.05
C PRO A 158 -24.95 -29.12 -2.35
N ARG A 159 -25.30 -29.93 -1.37
CA ARG A 159 -25.58 -31.34 -1.61
C ARG A 159 -26.95 -31.40 -2.29
N ASP A 160 -26.99 -31.91 -3.51
CA ASP A 160 -28.23 -32.34 -4.17
C ASP A 160 -28.87 -33.52 -3.40
#